data_AF-A0A527Y7C5-F1
#
_entry.id   AF-A0A527Y7C5-F1
#
_cell.length_a   1.000
_cell.length_b   1.000
_cell.length_c   1.000
_cell.angle_alpha   90.00
_cell.angle_beta   90.00
_cell.angle_gamma   90.00
#
_symmetry.space_group_name_H-M   'P 1'
#
loop_
_entity.id
_entity.type
_entity.pdbx_description
1 polymer ?
#
loop_
_entity_poly.entity_id
_entity_poly.type
_entity_poly.pdbx_seq_one_letter_code
_entity_poly.pdbx_strand_id
1 'polypeptide(L)' 'KDHRPPDSKRAIALSVRDMADGNLLKGCSFDLHKGEVLALAGLVGSGRTELARLIFGADRHISGTLELDGKPIA' A
#
# COMPACT_ATOMS: atom_id res chain seq x y z
N LYS A 1 -24.73 -11.99 0.92
CA LYS A 1 -23.88 -10.78 0.86
C LYS A 1 -22.94 -10.98 -0.31
N ASP A 2 -23.08 -10.20 -1.37
CA ASP A 2 -22.39 -10.46 -2.64
C ASP A 2 -20.94 -9.97 -2.52
N HIS A 3 -19.97 -10.89 -2.50
CA HIS A 3 -18.53 -10.58 -2.48
C HIS A 3 -17.95 -10.99 -3.83
N ARG A 4 -18.16 -10.14 -4.84
CA ARG A 4 -17.54 -10.31 -6.15
C ARG A 4 -16.05 -10.00 -6.02
N PRO A 5 -15.15 -10.86 -6.53
CA PRO A 5 -13.73 -10.53 -6.56
C PRO A 5 -13.51 -9.23 -7.37
N PRO A 6 -12.54 -8.39 -7.00
CA PRO A 6 -12.28 -7.14 -7.70
C PRO A 6 -11.98 -7.43 -9.18
N ASP A 7 -12.66 -6.71 -10.06
CA ASP A 7 -12.38 -6.75 -11.50
C ASP A 7 -11.02 -6.10 -11.74
N SER A 8 -10.03 -6.90 -12.15
CA SER A 8 -8.66 -6.46 -12.47
C SER A 8 -8.60 -5.43 -13.62
N LYS A 9 -9.74 -5.15 -14.28
CA LYS A 9 -9.89 -4.07 -15.27
C LYS A 9 -10.05 -2.68 -14.68
N ARG A 10 -10.25 -2.54 -13.36
CA ARG A 10 -10.43 -1.21 -12.75
C ARG A 10 -9.11 -0.45 -12.69
N ALA A 11 -9.16 0.87 -12.84
CA ALA A 11 -7.96 1.70 -12.74
C ALA A 11 -7.31 1.58 -11.35
N ILE A 12 -5.97 1.55 -11.32
CA ILE A 12 -5.19 1.59 -10.08
C ILE A 12 -5.32 2.98 -9.47
N ALA A 13 -5.77 3.04 -8.22
CA ALA A 13 -5.87 4.27 -7.45
C ALA A 13 -4.57 4.57 -6.70
N LEU A 14 -3.96 3.54 -6.12
CA LEU A 14 -2.69 3.63 -5.39
C LEU A 14 -1.80 2.46 -5.81
N SER A 15 -0.58 2.76 -6.22
CA SER A 15 0.48 1.78 -6.50
C SER A 15 1.59 1.97 -5.48
N VAL A 16 1.92 0.90 -4.76
CA VAL A 16 3.03 0.85 -3.81
C VAL A 16 4.04 -0.15 -4.32
N ARG A 17 5.32 0.22 -4.38
CA ARG A 17 6.42 -0.65 -4.83
C ARG A 17 7.58 -0.62 -3.86
N ASP A 18 8.01 -1.80 -3.41
CA ASP A 18 9.19 -2.08 -2.59
C ASP A 18 9.36 -1.13 -1.40
N MET A 19 8.25 -0.79 -0.76
CA MET A 19 8.22 0.20 0.33
C MET A 19 8.90 -0.34 1.58
N ALA A 20 9.87 0.40 2.11
CA ALA A 20 10.61 0.03 3.31
C ALA A 20 10.90 1.23 4.22
N ASP A 21 10.96 0.98 5.53
CA ASP A 21 11.29 1.97 6.57
C ASP A 21 12.72 1.85 7.10
N GLY A 22 13.49 0.85 6.66
CA GLY A 22 14.84 0.59 7.17
C GLY A 22 14.89 -0.09 8.53
N ASN A 23 13.73 -0.51 9.04
CA ASN A 23 13.59 -1.16 10.31
C ASN A 23 12.69 -2.40 10.17
N LEU A 24 11.39 -2.24 10.39
CA LEU A 24 10.44 -3.36 10.48
C LEU A 24 9.88 -3.74 9.11
N LEU A 25 9.60 -2.76 8.26
CA LEU A 25 9.03 -2.97 6.93
C LEU A 25 10.16 -3.17 5.90
N LYS A 26 10.23 -4.37 5.31
CA LYS A 26 11.35 -4.82 4.47
C LYS A 26 11.06 -4.89 2.97
N GLY A 27 10.12 -4.07 2.50
CA GLY A 27 9.63 -4.13 1.12
C GLY A 27 8.21 -4.64 1.05
N CYS A 28 7.29 -3.77 0.65
CA CYS A 28 5.89 -4.09 0.40
C CYS A 28 5.47 -3.54 -0.96
N SER A 29 4.81 -4.38 -1.76
CA SER A 29 4.35 -4.06 -3.11
C SER A 29 2.91 -4.51 -3.29
N PHE A 30 2.03 -3.59 -3.68
CA PHE A 30 0.64 -3.90 -4.02
C PHE A 30 0.01 -2.78 -4.85
N ASP A 31 -1.07 -3.13 -5.55
CA ASP A 31 -1.96 -2.17 -6.20
C ASP A 31 -3.31 -2.19 -5.49
N LEU A 32 -3.86 -0.99 -5.29
CA LEU A 32 -5.22 -0.79 -4.82
C LEU A 32 -6.04 -0.21 -5.97
N HIS A 33 -7.07 -0.92 -6.39
CA HIS A 33 -7.92 -0.50 -7.50
C HIS A 33 -9.05 0.43 -7.02
N LYS A 34 -9.57 1.29 -7.92
CA LYS A 34 -10.70 2.16 -7.63
C LYS A 34 -11.92 1.34 -7.16
N GLY A 35 -12.44 1.70 -5.99
CA GLY A 35 -13.60 1.04 -5.37
C GLY A 35 -13.28 -0.30 -4.68
N GLU A 36 -12.01 -0.65 -4.54
CA GLU A 36 -11.56 -1.78 -3.73
C GLU A 36 -11.42 -1.37 -2.26
N VAL A 37 -11.67 -2.33 -1.35
CA VAL A 37 -11.39 -2.19 0.08
C VAL A 37 -10.26 -3.15 0.44
N LEU A 38 -9.07 -2.62 0.67
CA LEU A 38 -7.90 -3.39 1.07
C LEU A 38 -7.78 -3.44 2.60
N ALA A 39 -7.62 -4.64 3.15
CA ALA A 39 -7.38 -4.87 4.56
C ALA A 39 -5.91 -5.26 4.81
N LEU A 40 -5.25 -4.55 5.73
CA LEU A 40 -3.91 -4.92 6.21
C LEU A 40 -4.04 -5.80 7.47
N ALA A 41 -3.77 -7.09 7.33
CA ALA A 41 -3.84 -8.06 8.41
C ALA A 41 -2.46 -8.66 8.72
N GLY A 42 -2.30 -9.19 9.94
CA GLY A 42 -1.03 -9.75 10.41
C GLY A 42 -0.92 -9.76 11.93
N LEU A 43 0.10 -10.46 12.44
CA LEU A 43 0.40 -10.53 13.87
C LEU A 43 0.86 -9.17 14.43
N VAL A 44 1.01 -9.09 15.76
CA VAL A 44 1.65 -7.94 16.39
C VAL A 44 3.10 -7.85 15.90
N GLY A 45 3.53 -6.65 15.52
CA GLY A 45 4.86 -6.42 14.95
C GLY A 45 5.00 -6.82 13.48
N SER A 46 3.90 -7.04 12.74
CA SER A 46 3.99 -7.40 11.31
C SER A 46 4.20 -6.20 10.37
N GLY A 47 4.33 -4.97 10.87
CA GLY A 47 4.53 -3.78 10.04
C GLY A 47 3.25 -3.10 9.51
N ARG A 48 2.06 -3.43 10.03
CA ARG A 48 0.78 -2.86 9.55
C ARG A 48 0.67 -1.36 9.77
N THR A 49 1.03 -0.89 10.96
CA THR A 49 0.93 0.51 11.35
C THR A 49 2.02 1.34 10.65
N GLU A 50 3.20 0.75 10.52
CA GLU A 50 4.37 1.30 9.84
C GLU A 50 4.08 1.50 8.35
N LEU A 51 3.56 0.47 7.67
CA LEU A 51 3.15 0.57 6.27
C LEU A 51 2.09 1.66 6.07
N ALA A 52 1.08 1.74 6.94
CA ALA A 52 0.08 2.80 6.87
C ALA A 52 0.74 4.18 6.98
N ARG A 53 1.58 4.39 8.00
CA ARG A 53 2.29 5.66 8.23
C ARG A 53 3.16 6.11 7.08
N LEU A 54 3.82 5.17 6.41
CA LEU A 54 4.57 5.43 5.19
C LEU A 54 3.66 5.86 4.03
N ILE A 55 2.53 5.19 3.81
CA ILE A 55 1.59 5.49 2.72
C ILE A 55 0.95 6.87 2.89
N PHE A 56 0.52 7.24 4.10
CA PHE A 56 -0.09 8.55 4.35
C PHE A 56 0.94 9.67 4.63
N GLY A 57 2.24 9.37 4.52
CA GLY A 57 3.31 10.34 4.61
C GLY A 57 3.60 10.88 6.02
N ALA A 58 3.19 10.18 7.08
CA ALA A 58 3.59 10.54 8.44
C ALA A 58 5.05 10.22 8.74
N ASP A 59 5.58 9.16 8.12
CA ASP A 59 6.98 8.76 8.23
C ASP A 59 7.60 8.71 6.83
N ARG A 60 8.90 8.99 6.73
CA ARG A 60 9.63 8.88 5.46
C ARG A 60 10.04 7.43 5.21
N HIS A 61 9.84 6.99 3.97
CA HIS A 61 10.41 5.73 3.50
C HIS A 61 11.89 5.91 3.16
N ILE A 62 12.65 4.82 3.24
CA ILE A 62 14.06 4.80 2.83
C ILE A 62 14.25 4.27 1.40
N SER A 63 13.23 3.56 0.89
CA SER A 63 13.20 2.99 -0.45
C SER A 63 11.77 2.72 -0.89
N GLY A 64 11.60 2.48 -2.19
CA GLY A 64 10.32 2.22 -2.82
C GLY A 64 9.73 3.46 -3.50
N THR A 65 8.58 3.28 -4.13
CA THR A 65 7.84 4.36 -4.79
C THR A 65 6.34 4.28 -4.49
N LEU A 66 5.71 5.45 -4.51
CA LEU A 66 4.27 5.64 -4.33
C LEU A 66 3.71 6.42 -5.52
N GLU A 67 2.69 5.87 -6.15
CA GLU A 67 1.90 6.59 -7.14
C GLU A 67 0.43 6.65 -6.74
N LEU A 68 -0.16 7.85 -6.80
CA LEU A 68 -1.59 8.08 -6.62
C LEU A 68 -2.19 8.52 -7.95
N ASP A 69 -3.17 7.77 -8.44
CA ASP A 69 -3.79 8.01 -9.75
C ASP A 69 -2.76 8.12 -10.89
N GLY A 70 -1.73 7.26 -10.84
CA GLY A 70 -0.62 7.20 -11.80
C GLY A 70 0.38 8.36 -11.70
N LYS A 71 0.32 9.16 -10.62
CA LYS A 71 1.26 10.26 -10.38
C LYS A 71 2.15 9.95 -9.19
N PRO A 72 3.49 10.07 -9.29
CA PRO A 72 4.38 9.95 -8.15
C PRO A 72 4.07 10.99 -7.06
N ILE A 73 4.07 10.58 -5.79
CA ILE A 73 3.70 11.47 -4.66
C ILE A 73 4.69 11.53 -3.49
N ALA A 74 5.82 10.82 -3.53
CA ALA A 74 6.86 10.88 -2.51
C ALA A 74 8.21 10.44 -3.06
#